data_AF-A0A7W8W5T1-F1
#
_entry.id   AF-A0A7W8W5T1-F1
#
_cell.length_a   1.000
_cell.length_b   1.000
_cell.length_c   1.000
_cell.angle_alpha   90.00
_cell.angle_beta   90.00
_cell.angle_gamma   90.00
#
_symmetry.space_group_name_H-M   'P 1'
#
loop_
_entity.id
_entity.type
_entity.pdbx_description
1 polymer ?
#
loop_
_entity_poly.entity_id
_entity_poly.type
_entity_poly.pdbx_seq_one_letter_code
_entity_poly.pdbx_strand_id
1 'polypeptide(L)'
;MIRAIPEPWIERLFARMESIYGSRFHDMWRGGEIVEIKATWREGLANVTDEGLKRGVAALFHEQHPPTLPRFIDLCRPQPAMYTPNVAALTDDRRSSPEVAREQLAKIRETANGLLRQHGAPAGGGIRWAYRLLQRASDGEHITAHQIAFAKEAIENYNLTHGRIERSREPGSDDEDCVAPATCSTEEQE
;
A
#
# COMPACT_ATOMS: atom_id res chain seq x y z
N MET A 1 27.81 -17.71 -8.62
CA MET A 1 28.12 -18.83 -7.71
C MET A 1 26.96 -18.98 -6.76
N ILE A 2 26.22 -20.09 -6.86
CA ILE A 2 25.13 -20.41 -5.93
C ILE A 2 25.79 -20.70 -4.59
N ARG A 3 25.60 -19.82 -3.61
CA ARG A 3 26.03 -20.08 -2.23
C ARG A 3 25.17 -21.24 -1.74
N ALA A 4 25.71 -22.24 -1.07
CA ALA A 4 24.91 -23.33 -0.49
C ALA A 4 25.20 -23.41 1.00
N ILE A 5 24.19 -23.79 1.78
CA ILE A 5 24.41 -24.04 3.22
C ILE A 5 25.30 -25.28 3.41
N PRO A 6 26.17 -25.32 4.44
CA PRO A 6 26.97 -26.50 4.77
C PRO A 6 26.12 -27.76 4.99
N GLU A 7 26.61 -28.89 4.49
CA GLU A 7 25.97 -30.20 4.59
C GLU A 7 25.66 -30.65 6.03
N PRO A 8 26.54 -30.47 7.03
CA PRO A 8 26.23 -30.88 8.40
C PRO A 8 25.03 -30.15 8.99
N TRP A 9 24.72 -28.95 8.50
CA TRP A 9 23.58 -28.18 8.96
C TRP A 9 22.27 -28.76 8.43
N ILE A 10 22.22 -29.15 7.14
CA ILE A 10 20.99 -29.72 6.57
C ILE A 10 20.68 -31.09 7.19
N GLU A 11 21.71 -31.89 7.47
CA GLU A 11 21.56 -33.18 8.17
C GLU A 11 20.90 -32.98 9.55
N ARG A 12 21.37 -32.00 10.32
CA ARG A 12 20.79 -31.66 11.62
C ARG A 12 19.36 -31.16 11.51
N LEU A 13 19.03 -30.39 10.47
CA LEU A 13 17.66 -29.94 10.23
C LEU A 13 16.73 -31.11 9.93
N PHE A 14 17.15 -32.03 9.06
CA PHE A 14 16.36 -33.21 8.70
C PHE A 14 16.17 -34.14 9.91
N ALA A 15 17.21 -34.39 10.69
CA ALA A 15 17.10 -35.16 11.94
C ALA A 15 16.13 -34.50 12.95
N ARG A 16 16.10 -33.15 13.01
CA ARG A 16 15.15 -32.41 13.83
C ARG A 16 13.71 -32.60 13.34
N MET A 17 13.47 -32.49 12.04
CA MET A 17 12.14 -32.68 11.44
C MET A 17 11.65 -34.12 11.63
N GLU A 18 12.53 -35.10 11.46
CA GLU A 18 12.24 -36.51 11.74
C GLU A 18 11.81 -36.71 13.20
N SER A 19 12.49 -36.06 14.15
CA SER A 19 12.14 -36.14 15.57
C SER A 19 10.80 -35.45 15.91
N ILE A 20 10.41 -34.40 15.18
CA ILE A 20 9.16 -33.64 15.42
C ILE A 20 7.96 -34.36 14.80
N TYR A 21 8.08 -34.81 13.56
CA TYR A 21 6.95 -35.33 12.77
C TYR A 21 6.90 -36.86 12.67
N GLY A 22 7.99 -37.56 13.01
CA GLY A 22 8.07 -39.02 13.00
C GLY A 22 7.83 -39.63 11.61
N SER A 23 7.02 -40.68 11.55
CA SER A 23 6.72 -41.41 10.31
C SER A 23 6.15 -40.53 9.20
N ARG A 24 5.42 -39.46 9.54
CA ARG A 24 4.86 -38.53 8.54
C ARG A 24 5.92 -37.85 7.69
N PHE A 25 7.11 -37.58 8.26
CA PHE A 25 8.21 -37.00 7.51
C PHE A 25 8.78 -38.00 6.50
N HIS A 26 8.94 -39.26 6.92
CA HIS A 26 9.39 -40.34 6.03
C HIS A 26 8.40 -40.63 4.92
N ASP A 27 7.10 -40.61 5.23
CA ASP A 27 6.05 -40.83 4.24
C ASP A 27 6.00 -39.73 3.17
N MET A 28 6.33 -38.48 3.51
CA MET A 28 6.36 -37.36 2.56
C MET A 28 7.41 -37.53 1.47
N TRP A 29 8.51 -38.21 1.76
CA TRP A 29 9.63 -38.42 0.84
C TRP A 29 9.73 -39.86 0.33
N ARG A 30 8.70 -40.67 0.58
CA ARG A 30 8.65 -42.07 0.14
C ARG A 30 8.72 -42.13 -1.39
N GLY A 31 9.77 -42.76 -1.92
CA GLY A 31 10.00 -42.91 -3.36
C GLY A 31 10.84 -41.81 -4.01
N GLY A 32 11.30 -40.81 -3.26
CA GLY A 32 12.25 -39.79 -3.72
C GLY A 32 13.70 -40.07 -3.28
N GLU A 33 14.67 -39.58 -4.04
CA GLU A 33 16.08 -39.65 -3.65
C GLU A 33 16.40 -38.56 -2.60
N ILE A 34 16.64 -38.99 -1.35
CA ILE A 34 16.87 -38.08 -0.22
C ILE A 34 18.10 -37.19 -0.41
N VAL A 35 19.10 -37.67 -1.16
CA VAL A 35 20.35 -36.95 -1.45
C VAL A 35 20.07 -35.73 -2.33
N GLU A 36 19.31 -35.90 -3.40
CA GLU A 36 18.91 -34.79 -4.29
C GLU A 36 17.99 -33.79 -3.56
N ILE A 37 17.09 -34.28 -2.71
CA ILE A 37 16.22 -33.42 -1.89
C ILE A 37 17.07 -32.55 -0.96
N LYS A 38 18.04 -33.12 -0.25
CA LYS A 38 18.95 -32.37 0.63
C LYS A 38 19.79 -31.36 -0.16
N ALA A 39 20.28 -31.72 -1.35
CA ALA A 39 20.99 -30.78 -2.23
C ALA A 39 20.10 -29.58 -2.62
N THR A 40 18.86 -29.85 -3.04
CA THR A 40 17.86 -28.81 -3.38
C THR A 40 17.57 -27.89 -2.20
N TRP A 41 17.45 -28.46 -0.99
CA TRP A 41 17.23 -27.66 0.22
C TRP A 41 18.44 -26.77 0.57
N ARG A 42 19.66 -27.27 0.39
CA ARG A 42 20.89 -26.49 0.64
C ARG A 42 21.01 -25.28 -0.29
N GLU A 43 20.60 -25.44 -1.55
CA GLU A 43 20.55 -24.36 -2.53
C GLU A 43 19.41 -23.38 -2.25
N GLY A 44 18.22 -23.88 -1.91
CA GLY A 44 17.06 -23.03 -1.60
C GLY A 44 17.25 -22.16 -0.36
N LEU A 45 18.00 -22.64 0.63
CA LEU A 45 18.26 -21.92 1.87
C LEU A 45 19.50 -21.00 1.82
N ALA A 46 20.21 -20.96 0.70
CA ALA A 46 21.39 -20.13 0.48
C ALA A 46 21.27 -18.67 0.90
N ASN A 47 20.09 -18.09 0.67
CA ASN A 47 19.80 -16.67 0.87
C ASN A 47 19.12 -16.38 2.20
N VAL A 48 18.94 -17.38 3.07
CA VAL A 48 18.31 -17.21 4.38
C VAL A 48 19.37 -16.84 5.42
N THR A 49 19.10 -15.83 6.23
CA THR A 49 19.99 -15.40 7.31
C THR A 49 19.98 -16.40 8.47
N ASP A 50 21.05 -16.45 9.28
CA ASP A 50 21.13 -17.36 10.44
C ASP A 50 19.96 -17.15 11.43
N GLU A 51 19.56 -15.89 11.65
CA GLU A 51 18.39 -15.58 12.46
C GLU A 51 17.09 -16.09 11.83
N GLY A 52 16.96 -16.00 10.51
CA GLY A 52 15.82 -16.56 9.77
C GLY A 52 15.73 -18.07 9.93
N LEU A 53 16.86 -18.76 9.86
CA LEU A 53 16.92 -20.20 10.07
C LEU A 53 16.52 -20.59 11.49
N LYS A 54 17.00 -19.86 12.51
CA LYS A 54 16.60 -20.09 13.91
C LYS A 54 15.10 -19.89 14.10
N ARG A 55 14.52 -18.85 13.49
CA ARG A 55 13.06 -18.63 13.49
C ARG A 55 12.31 -19.76 12.81
N GLY A 56 12.76 -20.19 11.63
CA GLY A 56 12.15 -21.30 10.91
C GLY A 56 12.12 -22.58 11.74
N VAL A 57 13.24 -22.92 12.38
CA VAL A 57 13.33 -24.10 13.27
C VAL A 57 12.41 -23.98 14.49
N ALA A 58 12.29 -22.79 15.09
CA ALA A 58 11.35 -22.56 16.18
C ALA A 58 9.88 -22.68 15.72
N ALA A 59 9.58 -22.23 14.51
CA ALA A 59 8.23 -22.28 13.95
C ALA A 59 7.76 -23.71 13.61
N LEU A 60 8.67 -24.66 13.40
CA LEU A 60 8.34 -26.07 13.16
C LEU A 60 7.46 -26.68 14.27
N PHE A 61 7.64 -26.26 15.52
CA PHE A 61 6.86 -26.77 16.66
C PHE A 61 5.39 -26.37 16.61
N HIS A 62 5.03 -25.35 15.84
CA HIS A 62 3.66 -24.86 15.69
C HIS A 62 2.98 -25.42 14.44
N GLU A 63 3.72 -26.10 13.57
CA GLU A 63 3.18 -26.70 12.35
C GLU A 63 2.68 -28.13 12.60
N GLN A 64 1.50 -28.45 12.08
CA GLN A 64 0.87 -29.77 12.24
C GLN A 64 1.43 -30.82 11.27
N HIS A 65 1.99 -30.36 10.16
CA HIS A 65 2.50 -31.20 9.08
C HIS A 65 3.95 -30.83 8.75
N PRO A 66 4.77 -31.80 8.29
CA PRO A 66 6.12 -31.51 7.86
C PRO A 66 6.11 -30.49 6.70
N PRO A 67 6.88 -29.39 6.79
CA PRO A 67 6.84 -28.36 5.76
C PRO A 67 7.61 -28.78 4.51
N THR A 68 7.17 -28.29 3.36
CA THR A 68 7.94 -28.31 2.11
C THR A 68 9.02 -27.22 2.12
N LEU A 69 9.99 -27.27 1.20
CA LEU A 69 11.06 -26.25 1.11
C LEU A 69 10.52 -24.82 1.00
N PRO A 70 9.57 -24.49 0.10
CA PRO A 70 9.00 -23.14 0.03
C PRO A 70 8.30 -22.75 1.33
N ARG A 71 7.56 -23.67 1.94
CA ARG A 71 6.88 -23.43 3.22
C ARG A 71 7.89 -23.13 4.32
N PHE A 72 8.99 -23.87 4.40
CA PHE A 72 10.03 -23.63 5.38
C PHE A 72 10.72 -22.28 5.18
N ILE A 73 10.95 -21.86 3.93
CA ILE A 73 11.44 -20.51 3.60
C ILE A 73 10.47 -19.44 4.12
N ASP A 74 9.16 -19.64 3.96
CA ASP A 74 8.16 -18.71 4.50
C ASP A 74 8.19 -18.66 6.03
N LEU A 75 8.43 -19.78 6.71
CA LEU A 75 8.62 -19.81 8.17
C LEU A 75 9.91 -19.12 8.63
N CYS A 76 10.94 -19.07 7.78
CA CYS A 76 12.19 -18.37 8.08
C CYS A 76 12.05 -16.85 7.94
N ARG A 77 11.09 -16.38 7.13
CA ARG A 77 10.81 -14.96 6.98
C ARG A 77 10.28 -14.43 8.31
N PRO A 78 10.71 -13.22 8.74
CA PRO A 78 10.03 -12.57 9.85
C PRO A 78 8.55 -12.47 9.48
N GLN A 79 7.65 -12.86 10.39
CA GLN A 79 6.24 -12.56 10.18
C GLN A 79 6.15 -11.07 9.86
N PRO A 80 5.45 -10.68 8.78
CA PRO A 80 5.22 -9.27 8.52
C PRO A 80 4.59 -8.74 9.79
N ALA A 81 5.33 -7.93 10.53
CA ALA A 81 4.86 -7.44 11.80
C ALA A 81 3.56 -6.72 11.48
N MET A 82 2.43 -7.25 11.97
CA MET A 82 1.14 -6.60 11.82
C MET A 82 1.36 -5.15 12.25
N TYR A 83 1.39 -4.25 11.27
CA TYR A 83 1.67 -2.83 11.43
C TYR A 83 2.71 -2.51 12.54
N THR A 84 3.99 -2.83 12.33
CA THR A 84 5.02 -2.05 13.03
C THR A 84 5.37 -0.89 12.11
N PRO A 85 4.85 0.33 12.33
CA PRO A 85 5.28 1.45 11.54
C PRO A 85 6.79 1.59 11.82
N ASN A 86 7.61 1.36 10.80
CA ASN A 86 9.03 1.65 10.85
C ASN A 86 9.24 3.18 10.75
N VAL A 87 8.61 3.88 11.69
CA VAL A 87 9.01 5.22 12.10
C VAL A 87 9.37 5.01 13.55
N ALA A 88 10.60 5.34 13.94
CA ALA A 88 10.89 5.53 15.34
C ALA A 88 9.76 6.43 15.87
N ALA A 89 8.99 5.93 16.85
CA ALA A 89 7.94 6.73 17.46
C ALA A 89 8.57 8.08 17.83
N LEU A 90 7.89 9.20 17.54
CA LEU A 90 8.38 10.50 17.99
C LEU A 90 8.61 10.39 19.49
N THR A 91 9.88 10.41 19.89
CA THR A 91 10.30 10.19 21.27
C THR A 91 10.07 11.44 22.12
N ASP A 92 9.90 12.58 21.46
CA ASP A 92 9.62 13.86 22.09
C ASP A 92 8.11 14.12 22.10
N ASP A 93 7.51 14.06 23.29
CA ASP A 93 6.10 14.36 23.56
C ASP A 93 5.89 15.81 24.01
N ARG A 94 6.95 16.63 24.04
CA ARG A 94 6.86 18.01 24.52
C ARG A 94 6.01 18.85 23.57
N ARG A 95 4.95 19.43 24.12
CA ARG A 95 4.15 20.42 23.41
C ARG A 95 5.03 21.64 23.07
N SER A 96 5.19 21.93 21.79
CA SER A 96 5.91 23.12 21.33
C SER A 96 5.22 24.39 21.84
N SER A 97 6.00 25.46 22.05
CA SER A 97 5.44 26.76 22.42
C SER A 97 4.48 27.26 21.32
N PRO A 98 3.44 28.04 21.68
CA PRO A 98 2.43 28.48 20.71
C PRO A 98 3.02 29.35 19.59
N GLU A 99 4.11 30.06 19.83
CA GLU A 99 4.80 30.89 18.84
C GLU A 99 5.55 30.04 17.82
N VAL A 100 6.32 29.05 18.28
CA VAL A 100 7.03 28.10 17.40
C VAL A 100 6.03 27.31 16.57
N ALA A 101 4.93 26.86 17.17
CA ALA A 101 3.87 26.16 16.45
C ALA A 101 3.29 27.00 15.30
N ARG A 102 3.03 28.30 15.53
CA ARG A 102 2.54 29.23 14.49
C ARG A 102 3.56 29.41 13.36
N GLU A 103 4.84 29.52 13.68
CA GLU A 103 5.90 29.64 12.68
C GLU A 103 6.00 28.39 11.81
N GLN A 104 5.98 27.20 12.41
CA GLN A 104 6.01 25.95 11.65
C GLN A 104 4.76 25.76 10.80
N LEU A 105 3.57 26.13 11.30
CA LEU A 105 2.34 26.14 10.51
C LEU A 105 2.42 27.11 9.32
N ALA A 106 3.07 28.27 9.49
CA ALA A 106 3.29 29.20 8.38
C ALA A 106 4.19 28.58 7.30
N LYS A 107 5.28 27.89 7.69
CA LYS A 107 6.17 27.16 6.77
C LYS A 107 5.44 26.05 6.04
N ILE A 108 4.66 25.24 6.75
CA ILE A 108 3.82 24.17 6.16
C ILE A 108 2.83 24.75 5.16
N ARG A 109 2.22 25.89 5.48
CA ARG A 109 1.28 26.57 4.59
C ARG A 109 1.98 27.08 3.33
N GLU A 110 3.18 27.66 3.46
CA GLU A 110 3.96 28.14 2.33
C GLU A 110 4.37 27.00 1.40
N THR A 111 4.89 25.89 1.94
CA THR A 111 5.25 24.71 1.15
C THR A 111 4.03 24.08 0.48
N ALA A 112 2.91 23.95 1.19
CA ALA A 112 1.66 23.47 0.61
C ALA A 112 1.18 24.37 -0.53
N ASN A 113 1.22 25.68 -0.36
CA ASN A 113 0.88 26.64 -1.42
C ASN A 113 1.85 26.55 -2.61
N GLY A 114 3.15 26.31 -2.37
CA GLY A 114 4.14 26.08 -3.41
C GLY A 114 3.83 24.83 -4.23
N LEU A 115 3.51 23.72 -3.57
CA LEU A 115 3.11 22.46 -4.22
C LEU A 115 1.81 22.63 -5.01
N LEU A 116 0.84 23.38 -4.48
CA LEU A 116 -0.41 23.71 -5.18
C LEU A 116 -0.17 24.58 -6.42
N ARG A 117 0.82 25.48 -6.40
CA ARG A 117 1.22 26.25 -7.59
C ARG A 117 1.92 25.39 -8.64
N GLN A 118 2.74 24.44 -8.20
CA GLN A 118 3.52 23.56 -9.09
C GLN A 118 2.67 22.49 -9.78
N HIS A 119 1.78 21.84 -9.03
CA HIS A 119 0.96 20.73 -9.54
C HIS A 119 -0.49 21.14 -9.87
N GLY A 120 -0.85 22.40 -9.61
CA GLY A 120 -2.22 22.89 -9.67
C GLY A 120 -3.03 22.45 -8.46
N ALA A 121 -3.80 23.36 -7.87
CA ALA A 121 -4.87 22.95 -6.97
C ALA A 121 -5.86 22.08 -7.74
N PRO A 122 -6.43 21.01 -7.16
CA PRO A 122 -7.48 20.26 -7.83
C PRO A 122 -8.56 21.26 -8.24
N ALA A 123 -8.75 21.44 -9.55
CA ALA A 123 -9.56 22.53 -10.09
C ALA A 123 -10.93 22.53 -9.42
N GLY A 124 -11.20 23.51 -8.56
CA GLY A 124 -12.52 23.67 -7.95
C GLY A 124 -12.60 23.73 -6.41
N GLY A 125 -11.54 23.97 -5.67
CA GLY A 125 -11.68 24.09 -4.20
C GLY A 125 -11.98 22.75 -3.53
N GLY A 126 -11.95 22.79 -2.19
CA GLY A 126 -11.58 21.64 -1.36
C GLY A 126 -12.37 20.35 -1.54
N ILE A 127 -13.65 20.42 -1.95
CA ILE A 127 -14.50 19.23 -2.09
C ILE A 127 -14.81 18.83 -3.54
N ARG A 128 -14.58 19.70 -4.53
CA ARG A 128 -14.94 19.41 -5.94
C ARG A 128 -14.16 18.22 -6.52
N TRP A 129 -12.98 17.90 -5.97
CA TRP A 129 -12.23 16.71 -6.38
C TRP A 129 -13.01 15.41 -6.12
N ALA A 130 -13.74 15.32 -5.00
CA ALA A 130 -14.47 14.11 -4.61
C ALA A 130 -15.66 13.87 -5.55
N TYR A 131 -16.41 14.94 -5.85
CA TYR A 131 -17.51 14.88 -6.83
C TYR A 131 -17.00 14.52 -8.24
N ARG A 132 -15.87 15.09 -8.68
CA ARG A 132 -15.26 14.75 -9.97
C ARG A 132 -14.82 13.28 -10.00
N LEU A 133 -14.26 12.77 -8.91
CA LEU A 133 -13.82 11.38 -8.82
C LEU A 133 -15.00 10.40 -8.93
N LEU A 134 -16.12 10.70 -8.28
CA LEU A 134 -17.35 9.90 -8.41
C LEU A 134 -17.95 9.99 -9.81
N GLN A 135 -17.91 11.17 -10.44
CA GLN A 135 -18.38 11.33 -11.81
C GLN A 135 -17.52 10.51 -12.81
N ARG A 136 -16.19 10.54 -12.66
CA ARG A 136 -15.29 9.71 -13.48
C ARG A 136 -15.54 8.21 -13.28
N ALA A 137 -15.83 7.79 -12.04
CA ALA A 137 -16.23 6.40 -11.77
C ALA A 137 -17.55 6.04 -12.47
N SER A 138 -18.53 6.95 -12.49
CA SER A 138 -19.79 6.72 -13.21
C SER A 138 -19.63 6.74 -14.73
N ASP A 139 -18.67 7.52 -15.24
CA ASP A 139 -18.34 7.61 -16.67
C ASP A 139 -17.58 6.36 -17.18
N GLY A 140 -17.32 5.37 -16.30
CA GLY A 140 -16.72 4.09 -16.64
C GLY A 140 -15.20 4.03 -16.48
N GLU A 141 -14.58 5.05 -15.88
CA GLU A 141 -13.16 4.99 -15.56
C GLU A 141 -12.91 3.99 -14.42
N HIS A 142 -11.89 3.14 -14.57
CA HIS A 142 -11.56 2.15 -13.55
C HIS A 142 -10.91 2.81 -12.32
N ILE A 143 -11.74 3.15 -11.34
CA ILE A 143 -11.34 3.74 -10.07
C ILE A 143 -11.40 2.68 -8.97
N THR A 144 -10.40 2.66 -8.09
CA THR A 144 -10.34 1.67 -7.01
C THR A 144 -11.47 1.87 -5.98
N ALA A 145 -11.94 0.79 -5.37
CA ALA A 145 -13.00 0.86 -4.35
C ALA A 145 -12.65 1.80 -3.18
N HIS A 146 -11.38 1.83 -2.78
CA HIS A 146 -10.88 2.72 -1.72
C HIS A 146 -10.99 4.20 -2.11
N GLN A 147 -10.63 4.56 -3.34
CA GLN A 147 -10.76 5.92 -3.84
C GLN A 147 -12.23 6.39 -3.84
N ILE A 148 -13.16 5.50 -4.20
CA ILE A 148 -14.60 5.77 -4.14
C ILE A 148 -15.05 5.98 -2.68
N ALA A 149 -14.60 5.12 -1.76
CA ALA A 149 -14.92 5.24 -0.33
C ALA A 149 -14.43 6.58 0.25
N PHE A 150 -13.18 6.96 -0.03
CA PHE A 150 -12.63 8.24 0.43
C PHE A 150 -13.36 9.45 -0.16
N ALA A 151 -13.75 9.41 -1.43
CA ALA A 151 -14.53 10.49 -2.02
C ALA A 151 -15.90 10.63 -1.34
N LYS A 152 -16.59 9.52 -1.05
CA LYS A 152 -17.87 9.54 -0.35
C LYS A 152 -17.75 10.10 1.07
N GLU A 153 -16.77 9.62 1.82
CA GLU A 153 -16.48 10.09 3.19
C GLU A 153 -16.13 11.57 3.22
N ALA A 154 -15.32 12.04 2.26
CA ALA A 154 -14.99 13.46 2.14
C ALA A 154 -16.25 14.32 1.90
N ILE A 155 -17.18 13.87 1.06
CA ILE A 155 -18.44 14.57 0.78
C ILE A 155 -19.34 14.61 2.02
N GLU A 156 -19.45 13.48 2.73
CA GLU A 156 -20.22 13.40 3.98
C GLU A 156 -19.67 14.37 5.04
N ASN A 157 -18.37 14.32 5.30
CA ASN A 157 -17.70 15.23 6.24
C ASN A 157 -17.81 16.70 5.85
N TYR A 158 -17.73 16.99 4.55
CA TYR A 158 -17.92 18.34 4.04
C TYR A 158 -19.35 18.84 4.30
N ASN A 159 -20.36 18.01 4.00
CA ASN A 159 -21.77 18.36 4.21
C ASN A 159 -22.08 18.57 5.70
N LEU A 160 -21.44 17.83 6.61
CA LEU A 160 -21.57 18.01 8.05
C LEU A 160 -21.01 19.35 8.54
N THR A 161 -19.93 19.83 7.93
CA THR A 161 -19.20 21.03 8.40
C THR A 161 -19.62 22.33 7.71
N HIS A 162 -20.02 22.27 6.45
CA HIS A 162 -20.30 23.44 5.60
C HIS A 162 -21.77 23.50 5.11
N GLY A 163 -22.61 22.54 5.50
CA GLY A 163 -23.96 22.37 4.94
C GLY A 163 -23.92 21.66 3.58
N ARG A 164 -25.07 21.12 3.16
CA ARG A 164 -25.18 20.42 1.86
C ARG A 164 -25.01 21.44 0.74
N ILE A 165 -24.01 21.26 -0.13
CA ILE A 165 -23.98 21.97 -1.41
C ILE A 165 -25.11 21.38 -2.27
N GLU A 166 -26.26 22.05 -2.31
CA GLU A 166 -27.25 21.74 -3.32
C GLU A 166 -26.69 22.12 -4.69
N ARG A 167 -26.67 21.18 -5.63
CA ARG A 167 -26.50 21.50 -7.07
C ARG A 167 -27.78 22.17 -7.57
N SER A 168 -28.09 23.35 -7.05
CA SER A 168 -29.09 24.21 -7.66
C SER A 168 -28.37 24.95 -8.78
N ARG A 169 -28.44 24.40 -10.00
CA ARG A 169 -28.26 25.23 -11.19
C ARG A 169 -29.41 26.24 -11.12
N GLU A 170 -29.14 27.44 -10.64
CA GLU A 170 -30.14 28.50 -10.65
C GLU A 170 -30.55 28.73 -12.12
N PRO A 171 -31.85 28.64 -12.45
CA PRO A 171 -32.32 29.00 -13.77
C PRO A 171 -32.20 30.52 -13.92
N GLY A 172 -31.09 30.97 -14.52
CA GLY A 172 -30.84 32.39 -14.82
C GLY A 172 -29.47 32.95 -14.39
N SER A 173 -28.41 32.14 -14.20
CA SER A 173 -27.07 32.72 -14.05
C SER A 173 -26.54 33.19 -15.42
N ASP A 174 -26.41 34.51 -15.57
CA ASP A 174 -25.98 35.26 -16.75
C ASP A 174 -24.50 35.01 -17.15
N ASP A 175 -24.09 33.76 -17.32
CA ASP A 175 -22.91 33.43 -18.12
C ASP A 175 -23.39 33.21 -19.56
N GLU A 176 -23.75 34.31 -20.23
CA GLU A 176 -23.83 34.31 -21.69
C GLU A 176 -22.49 33.81 -22.23
N ASP A 177 -22.56 32.78 -23.08
CA ASP A 177 -21.47 32.38 -23.93
C ASP A 177 -20.93 33.62 -24.66
N CYS A 178 -19.73 34.07 -24.30
CA CYS A 178 -18.92 34.95 -25.15
C CYS A 178 -18.54 34.16 -26.41
N VAL A 179 -19.50 33.96 -27.31
CA VAL A 179 -19.25 33.49 -28.67
C VAL A 179 -18.48 34.59 -29.37
N ALA A 180 -17.21 34.33 -29.64
CA ALA A 180 -16.35 35.20 -30.43
C ALA A 180 -17.00 35.52 -31.80
N PRO A 181 -16.94 36.77 -32.29
CA PRO A 181 -17.59 37.12 -33.54
C PRO A 181 -16.78 36.56 -34.73
N ALA A 182 -17.32 35.52 -35.36
CA ALA A 182 -16.89 35.08 -36.68
C ALA A 182 -17.53 35.98 -37.75
N THR A 183 -16.70 36.89 -38.27
CA THR A 183 -16.69 37.52 -39.60
C THR A 183 -17.85 37.26 -40.60
N CYS A 184 -18.32 38.39 -41.16
CA CYS A 184 -18.55 38.64 -42.60
C CYS A 184 -19.70 37.91 -43.30
N SER A 185 -20.75 38.65 -43.67
CA SER A 185 -21.22 38.74 -45.07
C SER A 185 -22.11 39.97 -45.32
N THR A 186 -21.94 40.46 -46.53
CA THR A 186 -22.42 41.63 -47.29
C THR A 186 -23.94 41.67 -47.55
N GLU A 187 -24.38 42.78 -48.16
CA GLU A 187 -25.63 43.07 -48.92
C GLU A 187 -26.73 43.81 -48.12
N GLU A 188 -26.96 45.14 -48.25
CA GLU A 188 -27.31 46.03 -49.39
C GLU A 188 -28.84 46.13 -49.64
N GLN A 189 -29.32 47.36 -49.89
CA GLN A 189 -30.66 47.81 -50.36
C GLN A 189 -31.72 48.05 -49.26
N GLU A 190 -32.47 49.16 -49.19
CA GLU A 190 -32.76 50.29 -50.11
C GLU A 190 -33.11 51.55 -49.30
#